data_AF-A0A521KEU9-F1
#
_entry.id   AF-A0A521KEU9-F1
#
_cell.length_a   1.000
_cell.length_b   1.000
_cell.length_c   1.000
_cell.angle_alpha   90.00
_cell.angle_beta   90.00
_cell.angle_gamma   90.00
#
_symmetry.space_group_name_H-M   'P 1'
#
loop_
_entity.id
_entity.type
_entity.pdbx_description
1 polymer ?
#
loop_
_entity_poly.entity_id
_entity_poly.type
_entity_poly.pdbx_seq_one_letter_code
_entity_poly.pdbx_strand_id
1 'polypeptide(L)'
;MHTHRPALVTLIALVGVLIALLLALLPREADAASIGLRMPAPAGTQWKAASGYNTATHLGVDPYALDLVRADGVPTAGTVVLAPISGTLGGGGTSQDCAWIRTPDVTVLICHIITDSTAVRNATVVQGQRLGVVAPEGQKGNNGLPHIHLAVNRGGSSGTSLPFDGDYLLDGVAFPATTAPNAYSGAPVVTSTNAAAPATPIVVAASLRGRIVSGVVQTQGLGLVMFGGGSNAELVNAAACGSTSATFWVTIGGRFVGYIPAALVPQVNAEWDATFPGGIPANTPMLVRCR
;
A
#
# COMPACT_ATOMS: atom_id res chain seq x y z
N MET A 1 74.69 15.26 -33.24
CA MET A 1 73.23 15.45 -33.09
C MET A 1 72.62 14.15 -32.59
N HIS A 2 72.58 13.94 -31.27
CA HIS A 2 71.92 12.79 -30.66
C HIS A 2 70.56 13.24 -30.11
N THR A 3 69.52 12.59 -30.61
CA THR A 3 68.12 12.93 -30.45
C THR A 3 67.62 12.48 -29.06
N HIS A 4 67.62 13.40 -28.09
CA HIS A 4 67.04 13.23 -26.75
C HIS A 4 65.49 13.16 -26.73
N ARG A 5 64.86 12.44 -27.66
CA ARG A 5 63.39 12.32 -27.75
C ARG A 5 62.71 11.15 -27.01
N PRO A 6 63.36 10.06 -26.55
CA PRO A 6 62.62 8.93 -26.00
C PRO A 6 62.04 9.19 -24.60
N ALA A 7 62.68 10.00 -23.77
CA ALA A 7 62.26 10.19 -22.37
C ALA A 7 60.95 10.98 -22.21
N LEU A 8 60.67 11.94 -23.12
CA LEU A 8 59.47 12.78 -23.03
C LEU A 8 58.20 11.99 -23.39
N VAL A 9 58.29 11.07 -24.36
CA VAL A 9 57.16 10.23 -24.79
C VAL A 9 56.74 9.27 -23.67
N THR A 10 57.70 8.68 -22.95
CA THR A 10 57.43 7.78 -21.83
C THR A 10 56.77 8.50 -20.65
N LEU A 11 57.20 9.73 -20.35
CA LEU A 11 56.61 10.53 -19.27
C LEU A 11 55.13 10.90 -19.56
N ILE A 12 54.82 11.31 -20.80
CA ILE A 12 53.45 11.64 -21.21
C ILE A 12 52.55 10.40 -21.11
N ALA A 13 53.03 9.22 -21.52
CA ALA A 13 52.29 7.97 -21.39
C ALA A 13 52.00 7.60 -19.92
N LEU A 14 53.00 7.75 -19.04
CA LEU A 14 52.84 7.48 -17.60
C LEU A 14 51.87 8.45 -16.92
N VAL A 15 51.94 9.74 -17.25
CA VAL A 15 51.00 10.74 -16.72
C VAL A 15 49.58 10.47 -17.24
N GLY A 16 49.43 10.09 -18.51
CA GLY A 16 48.13 9.71 -19.07
C GLY A 16 47.51 8.50 -18.38
N VAL A 17 48.30 7.45 -18.11
CA VAL A 17 47.85 6.26 -17.37
C VAL A 17 47.48 6.61 -15.93
N LEU A 18 48.28 7.44 -15.25
CA LEU A 18 48.01 7.85 -13.87
C LEU A 18 46.72 8.69 -13.77
N ILE A 19 46.48 9.61 -14.71
CA ILE A 19 45.25 10.41 -14.76
C ILE A 19 44.02 9.52 -15.03
N ALA A 20 44.12 8.56 -15.96
CA ALA A 20 43.03 7.62 -16.24
C ALA A 20 42.72 6.73 -15.01
N LEU A 21 43.75 6.31 -14.27
CA LEU A 21 43.58 5.52 -13.05
C LEU A 21 42.95 6.35 -11.91
N LEU A 22 43.37 7.60 -11.75
CA LEU A 22 42.79 8.54 -10.79
C LEU A 22 41.31 8.85 -11.11
N LEU A 23 40.95 9.01 -12.39
CA LEU A 23 39.56 9.20 -12.84
C LEU A 23 38.69 7.97 -12.60
N ALA A 24 39.25 6.75 -12.72
CA ALA A 24 38.53 5.51 -12.44
C ALA A 24 38.32 5.26 -10.93
N LEU A 25 39.10 5.92 -10.07
CA LEU A 25 39.01 5.86 -8.61
C LEU A 25 38.12 6.97 -8.03
N LEU A 26 37.65 7.92 -8.85
CA LEU A 26 36.64 8.85 -8.39
C LEU A 26 35.37 8.05 -8.03
N PRO A 27 34.79 8.27 -6.84
CA PRO A 27 33.49 7.71 -6.54
C PRO A 27 32.53 8.17 -7.62
N ARG A 28 32.01 7.24 -8.42
CA ARG A 28 30.82 7.52 -9.20
C ARG A 28 29.75 7.87 -8.18
N GLU A 29 29.12 9.03 -8.32
CA GLU A 29 27.85 9.25 -7.64
C GLU A 29 26.99 8.05 -8.01
N ALA A 30 26.71 7.21 -7.02
CA ALA A 30 25.71 6.19 -7.20
C ALA A 30 24.44 6.99 -7.47
N ASP A 31 23.99 7.01 -8.71
CA ASP A 31 22.65 7.49 -9.04
C ASP A 31 21.74 6.81 -8.03
N ALA A 32 21.17 7.62 -7.12
CA ALA A 32 20.22 7.11 -6.16
C ALA A 32 19.16 6.42 -7.01
N ALA A 33 19.09 5.10 -6.89
CA ALA A 33 18.17 4.34 -7.70
C ALA A 33 16.78 4.86 -7.35
N SER A 34 16.10 5.48 -8.32
CA SER A 34 14.71 5.89 -8.17
C SER A 34 13.96 4.77 -7.46
N ILE A 35 13.06 5.13 -6.54
CA ILE A 35 12.25 4.13 -5.82
C ILE A 35 11.36 3.30 -6.77
N GLY A 36 11.37 3.65 -8.07
CA GLY A 36 10.72 2.93 -9.14
C GLY A 36 9.21 3.10 -9.07
N LEU A 37 8.73 4.26 -8.60
CA LEU A 37 7.31 4.54 -8.45
C LEU A 37 6.60 4.43 -9.81
N ARG A 38 5.57 3.60 -9.88
CA ARG A 38 4.76 3.40 -11.08
C ARG A 38 3.39 4.04 -10.92
N MET A 39 2.70 4.32 -12.02
CA MET A 39 1.28 4.66 -12.00
C MET A 39 0.49 3.53 -11.29
N PRO A 40 -0.47 3.82 -10.41
CA PRO A 40 -1.28 2.80 -9.71
C PRO A 40 -2.35 2.17 -10.62
N ALA A 41 -2.03 1.88 -11.88
CA ALA A 41 -2.94 1.39 -12.91
C ALA A 41 -2.24 0.40 -13.86
N PRO A 42 -2.95 -0.50 -14.56
CA PRO A 42 -2.35 -1.47 -15.48
C PRO A 42 -1.44 -0.84 -16.53
N ALA A 43 -0.33 -1.50 -16.85
CA ALA A 43 0.60 -1.07 -17.90
C ALA A 43 -0.10 -0.82 -19.25
N GLY A 44 0.41 0.15 -20.00
CA GLY A 44 -0.10 0.56 -21.31
C GLY A 44 -1.29 1.52 -21.27
N THR A 45 -1.83 1.80 -20.08
CA THR A 45 -2.94 2.74 -19.92
C THR A 45 -2.44 4.18 -19.82
N GLN A 46 -3.19 5.15 -20.35
CA GLN A 46 -2.78 6.56 -20.34
C GLN A 46 -3.56 7.38 -19.31
N TRP A 47 -2.85 8.22 -18.56
CA TRP A 47 -3.38 8.99 -17.45
C TRP A 47 -2.90 10.43 -17.49
N LYS A 48 -3.72 11.33 -16.94
CA LYS A 48 -3.37 12.74 -16.72
C LYS A 48 -3.95 13.19 -15.39
N ALA A 49 -3.41 14.26 -14.83
CA ALA A 49 -4.04 14.89 -13.68
C ALA A 49 -5.28 15.67 -14.13
N ALA A 50 -6.43 15.42 -13.50
CA ALA A 50 -7.62 16.29 -13.58
C ALA A 50 -7.47 17.49 -12.65
N SER A 51 -6.92 17.23 -11.46
CA SER A 51 -6.48 18.24 -10.50
C SER A 51 -5.03 17.97 -10.14
N GLY A 52 -4.20 18.99 -10.23
CA GLY A 52 -2.78 18.92 -9.93
C GLY A 52 -2.42 19.62 -8.61
N TYR A 53 -1.17 20.07 -8.51
CA TYR A 53 -0.65 20.62 -7.25
C TYR A 53 -1.39 21.88 -6.80
N ASN A 54 -1.42 22.11 -5.50
CA ASN A 54 -1.95 23.33 -4.86
C ASN A 54 -3.39 23.66 -5.29
N THR A 55 -4.28 22.66 -5.35
CA THR A 55 -5.67 22.81 -5.84
C THR A 55 -6.68 22.12 -4.97
N ALA A 56 -7.77 22.81 -4.65
CA ALA A 56 -8.91 22.26 -3.92
C ALA A 56 -8.49 21.53 -2.63
N THR A 57 -8.60 20.20 -2.61
CA THR A 57 -8.20 19.35 -1.47
C THR A 57 -6.69 19.24 -1.32
N HIS A 58 -5.90 19.51 -2.37
CA HIS A 58 -4.43 19.53 -2.36
C HIS A 58 -3.90 20.85 -1.79
N LEU A 59 -4.50 21.31 -0.69
CA LEU A 59 -4.05 22.48 0.05
C LEU A 59 -3.70 22.04 1.47
N GLY A 60 -2.52 22.44 1.94
CA GLY A 60 -2.06 22.14 3.29
C GLY A 60 -1.33 20.80 3.40
N VAL A 61 -2.06 19.68 3.59
CA VAL A 61 -1.46 18.39 3.99
C VAL A 61 -0.72 17.72 2.83
N ASP A 62 -1.25 17.81 1.62
CA ASP A 62 -0.81 17.11 0.42
C ASP A 62 -0.74 18.04 -0.81
N PRO A 63 0.01 19.17 -0.73
CA PRO A 63 0.10 20.14 -1.82
C PRO A 63 0.63 19.57 -3.14
N TYR A 64 1.31 18.42 -3.08
CA TYR A 64 1.88 17.72 -4.23
C TYR A 64 1.12 16.45 -4.63
N ALA A 65 -0.16 16.32 -4.25
CA ALA A 65 -1.00 15.23 -4.73
C ALA A 65 -1.48 15.46 -6.18
N LEU A 66 -1.82 14.36 -6.84
CA LEU A 66 -2.43 14.35 -8.18
C LEU A 66 -3.74 13.56 -8.16
N ASP A 67 -4.79 14.14 -8.72
CA ASP A 67 -6.04 13.43 -8.99
C ASP A 67 -6.02 12.91 -10.43
N LEU A 68 -5.75 11.61 -10.56
CA LEU A 68 -5.43 10.98 -11.83
C LEU A 68 -6.70 10.42 -12.49
N VAL A 69 -6.90 10.80 -13.76
CA VAL A 69 -7.99 10.30 -14.61
C VAL A 69 -7.43 9.70 -15.90
N ARG A 70 -8.22 8.84 -16.54
CA ARG A 70 -7.88 8.26 -17.84
C ARG A 70 -7.78 9.34 -18.91
N ALA A 71 -6.76 9.22 -19.76
CA ALA A 71 -6.51 10.12 -20.88
C ALA A 71 -6.78 9.46 -22.25
N ASP A 72 -6.94 8.13 -22.30
CA ASP A 72 -7.15 7.33 -23.52
C ASP A 72 -8.63 7.10 -23.88
N GLY A 73 -9.55 7.87 -23.31
CA GLY A 73 -10.98 7.82 -23.63
C GLY A 73 -11.76 6.67 -22.97
N VAL A 74 -11.10 5.83 -22.18
CA VAL A 74 -11.76 4.81 -21.34
C VAL A 74 -12.27 5.44 -20.05
N PRO A 75 -13.46 5.08 -19.52
CA PRO A 75 -13.92 5.56 -18.22
C PRO A 75 -12.92 5.24 -17.09
N THR A 76 -12.69 6.21 -16.19
CA THR A 76 -11.80 6.00 -15.03
C THR A 76 -12.39 5.04 -14.01
N ALA A 77 -13.69 5.15 -13.73
CA ALA A 77 -14.39 4.29 -12.78
C ALA A 77 -14.24 2.80 -13.12
N GLY A 78 -14.06 1.96 -12.10
CA GLY A 78 -13.90 0.52 -12.28
C GLY A 78 -12.55 0.08 -12.85
N THR A 79 -11.66 1.02 -13.20
CA THR A 79 -10.30 0.68 -13.62
C THR A 79 -9.58 -0.02 -12.46
N VAL A 80 -8.89 -1.12 -12.78
CA VAL A 80 -8.06 -1.85 -11.80
C VAL A 80 -7.02 -0.92 -11.21
N VAL A 81 -6.83 -1.00 -9.89
CA VAL A 81 -5.80 -0.28 -9.16
C VAL A 81 -4.72 -1.27 -8.75
N LEU A 82 -3.47 -0.96 -9.12
CA LEU A 82 -2.29 -1.76 -8.80
C LEU A 82 -1.40 -1.04 -7.79
N ALA A 83 -0.66 -1.80 -6.99
CA ALA A 83 0.35 -1.28 -6.09
C ALA A 83 1.43 -0.53 -6.90
N PRO A 84 1.63 0.78 -6.69
CA PRO A 84 2.63 1.57 -7.41
C PRO A 84 4.06 1.29 -6.94
N ILE A 85 4.22 0.65 -5.77
CA ILE A 85 5.50 0.26 -5.18
C ILE A 85 5.31 -0.96 -4.28
N SER A 86 6.39 -1.72 -4.05
CA SER A 86 6.41 -2.79 -3.05
C SER A 86 6.52 -2.22 -1.64
N GLY A 87 5.86 -2.82 -0.67
CA GLY A 87 5.94 -2.39 0.73
C GLY A 87 4.90 -3.03 1.62
N THR A 88 4.62 -2.38 2.76
CA THR A 88 3.56 -2.81 3.68
C THR A 88 2.29 -2.01 3.40
N LEU A 89 1.21 -2.70 3.04
CA LEU A 89 -0.10 -2.09 2.87
C LEU A 89 -0.64 -1.63 4.23
N GLY A 90 -1.00 -0.38 4.33
CA GLY A 90 -1.85 0.15 5.38
C GLY A 90 -3.10 0.76 4.78
N GLY A 91 -4.04 1.14 5.64
CA GLY A 91 -5.34 1.60 5.16
C GLY A 91 -6.18 0.46 4.62
N GLY A 92 -7.19 0.80 3.82
CA GLY A 92 -8.09 -0.16 3.20
C GLY A 92 -9.16 -0.72 4.14
N GLY A 93 -10.15 -1.39 3.52
CA GLY A 93 -11.36 -1.88 4.18
C GLY A 93 -12.63 -1.12 3.77
N THR A 94 -13.80 -1.62 4.18
CA THR A 94 -15.09 -1.12 3.70
C THR A 94 -15.37 0.35 4.05
N SER A 95 -14.75 0.89 5.10
CA SER A 95 -15.01 2.24 5.61
C SER A 95 -13.94 3.30 5.30
N GLN A 96 -12.77 2.91 4.75
CA GLN A 96 -11.72 3.89 4.44
C GLN A 96 -11.77 4.30 2.96
N ASP A 97 -11.52 5.58 2.71
CA ASP A 97 -11.46 6.17 1.37
C ASP A 97 -10.08 5.99 0.73
N CYS A 98 -9.09 5.51 1.50
CA CYS A 98 -7.70 5.39 1.08
C CYS A 98 -7.06 4.06 1.48
N ALA A 99 -6.16 3.60 0.62
CA ALA A 99 -5.08 2.67 0.95
C ALA A 99 -3.74 3.43 0.93
N TRP A 100 -2.74 2.91 1.62
CA TRP A 100 -1.38 3.43 1.48
C TRP A 100 -0.35 2.31 1.55
N ILE A 101 0.79 2.49 0.90
CA ILE A 101 1.90 1.54 0.95
C ILE A 101 3.07 2.23 1.62
N ARG A 102 3.53 1.64 2.73
CA ARG A 102 4.71 2.12 3.47
C ARG A 102 5.96 1.39 2.98
N THR A 103 6.97 2.16 2.63
CA THR A 103 8.37 1.74 2.47
C THR A 103 9.19 2.25 3.66
N PRO A 104 10.48 1.90 3.78
CA PRO A 104 11.33 2.50 4.82
C PRO A 104 11.37 4.03 4.78
N ASP A 105 11.28 4.63 3.58
CA ASP A 105 11.53 6.07 3.40
C ASP A 105 10.25 6.90 3.23
N VAL A 106 9.21 6.33 2.62
CA VAL A 106 8.00 7.06 2.25
C VAL A 106 6.73 6.23 2.46
N THR A 107 5.59 6.93 2.45
CA THR A 107 4.26 6.35 2.36
C THR A 107 3.60 6.87 1.09
N VAL A 108 3.19 5.95 0.20
CA VAL A 108 2.44 6.29 -1.01
C VAL A 108 0.95 6.12 -0.71
N LEU A 109 0.19 7.21 -0.80
CA LEU A 109 -1.25 7.25 -0.53
C LEU A 109 -2.04 7.09 -1.83
N ILE A 110 -3.10 6.29 -1.81
CA ILE A 110 -3.96 5.97 -2.95
C ILE A 110 -5.42 6.03 -2.47
N CYS A 111 -6.15 7.07 -2.84
CA CYS A 111 -7.54 7.28 -2.39
C CYS A 111 -8.56 7.18 -3.51
N HIS A 112 -9.83 7.18 -3.11
CA HIS A 112 -11.01 7.08 -3.99
C HIS A 112 -11.10 5.74 -4.72
N ILE A 113 -10.67 4.69 -4.04
CA ILE A 113 -10.67 3.31 -4.53
C ILE A 113 -11.54 2.41 -3.66
N ILE A 114 -12.09 1.36 -4.27
CA ILE A 114 -12.70 0.24 -3.57
C ILE A 114 -11.62 -0.84 -3.48
N THR A 115 -11.06 -1.05 -2.29
CA THR A 115 -10.05 -2.08 -2.07
C THR A 115 -10.65 -3.47 -2.11
N ASP A 116 -9.95 -4.42 -2.75
CA ASP A 116 -10.32 -5.83 -2.74
C ASP A 116 -10.26 -6.37 -1.29
N SER A 117 -11.09 -7.36 -0.96
CA SER A 117 -11.11 -7.98 0.38
C SER A 117 -9.80 -8.68 0.74
N THR A 118 -8.97 -8.98 -0.25
CA THR A 118 -7.63 -9.55 -0.10
C THR A 118 -6.55 -8.50 0.16
N ALA A 119 -6.84 -7.21 -0.01
CA ALA A 119 -5.96 -6.09 0.31
C ALA A 119 -6.00 -5.81 1.81
N VAL A 120 -5.38 -6.69 2.58
CA VAL A 120 -5.43 -6.70 4.05
C VAL A 120 -4.38 -5.75 4.64
N ARG A 121 -4.78 -4.95 5.64
CA ARG A 121 -3.86 -4.10 6.40
C ARG A 121 -2.68 -4.91 6.98
N ASN A 122 -1.50 -4.31 6.94
CA ASN A 122 -0.20 -4.87 7.32
C ASN A 122 0.28 -6.03 6.44
N ALA A 123 -0.41 -6.36 5.34
CA ALA A 123 0.10 -7.31 4.37
C ALA A 123 1.30 -6.70 3.61
N THR A 124 2.30 -7.52 3.33
CA THR A 124 3.31 -7.19 2.32
C THR A 124 2.66 -7.25 0.95
N VAL A 125 2.85 -6.21 0.16
CA VAL A 125 2.45 -6.16 -1.25
C VAL A 125 3.67 -5.94 -2.13
N VAL A 126 3.62 -6.49 -3.34
CA VAL A 126 4.63 -6.24 -4.37
C VAL A 126 4.10 -5.22 -5.37
N GLN A 127 4.98 -4.41 -5.96
CA GLN A 127 4.63 -3.52 -7.07
C GLN A 127 3.91 -4.31 -8.17
N GLY A 128 2.82 -3.75 -8.70
CA GLY A 128 1.97 -4.40 -9.68
C GLY A 128 0.90 -5.32 -9.09
N GLN A 129 0.91 -5.59 -7.78
CA GLN A 129 -0.15 -6.38 -7.14
C GLN A 129 -1.48 -5.62 -7.18
N ARG A 130 -2.57 -6.32 -7.50
CA ARG A 130 -3.92 -5.75 -7.49
C ARG A 130 -4.34 -5.35 -6.06
N LEU A 131 -4.83 -4.11 -5.93
CA LEU A 131 -5.35 -3.56 -4.68
C LEU A 131 -6.86 -3.39 -4.70
N GLY A 132 -7.47 -3.22 -5.86
CA GLY A 132 -8.89 -2.90 -5.98
C GLY A 132 -9.25 -2.29 -7.33
N VAL A 133 -10.26 -1.41 -7.32
CA VAL A 133 -10.71 -0.63 -8.49
C VAL A 133 -10.96 0.83 -8.11
N VAL A 134 -10.90 1.73 -9.09
CA VAL A 134 -11.33 3.13 -8.92
C VAL A 134 -12.81 3.18 -8.58
N ALA A 135 -13.18 3.93 -7.55
CA ALA A 135 -14.57 4.03 -7.12
C ALA A 135 -15.45 4.72 -8.18
N PRO A 136 -16.72 4.31 -8.34
CA PRO A 136 -17.69 5.03 -9.15
C PRO A 136 -17.92 6.45 -8.67
N GLU A 137 -18.57 7.26 -9.50
CA GLU A 137 -18.94 8.63 -9.20
C GLU A 137 -19.76 8.74 -7.89
N GLY A 138 -19.42 9.72 -7.04
CA GLY A 138 -20.10 9.98 -5.78
C GLY A 138 -19.79 8.99 -4.65
N GLN A 139 -18.86 8.05 -4.88
CA GLN A 139 -18.44 7.07 -3.87
C GLN A 139 -17.05 7.37 -3.33
N LYS A 140 -16.76 6.82 -2.14
CA LYS A 140 -15.43 6.88 -1.51
C LYS A 140 -14.84 8.29 -1.43
N GLY A 141 -15.68 9.30 -1.22
CA GLY A 141 -15.27 10.70 -1.08
C GLY A 141 -14.77 11.37 -2.36
N ASN A 142 -15.04 10.83 -3.55
CA ASN A 142 -14.50 11.35 -4.82
C ASN A 142 -15.25 12.57 -5.41
N ASN A 143 -16.24 13.11 -4.68
CA ASN A 143 -16.98 14.34 -5.02
C ASN A 143 -17.54 14.39 -6.45
N GLY A 144 -17.96 13.26 -7.01
CA GLY A 144 -18.58 13.23 -8.34
C GLY A 144 -17.59 13.05 -9.50
N LEU A 145 -16.30 12.85 -9.22
CA LEU A 145 -15.32 12.54 -10.27
C LEU A 145 -14.62 11.22 -9.94
N PRO A 146 -14.78 10.16 -10.74
CA PRO A 146 -13.95 8.97 -10.60
C PRO A 146 -12.48 9.29 -10.93
N HIS A 147 -11.61 9.23 -9.94
CA HIS A 147 -10.17 9.47 -10.07
C HIS A 147 -9.39 8.64 -9.04
N ILE A 148 -8.07 8.56 -9.20
CA ILE A 148 -7.15 8.10 -8.16
C ILE A 148 -6.45 9.32 -7.59
N HIS A 149 -6.66 9.62 -6.32
CA HIS A 149 -5.84 10.59 -5.62
C HIS A 149 -4.54 9.91 -5.18
N LEU A 150 -3.41 10.39 -5.69
CA LEU A 150 -2.08 9.83 -5.45
C LEU A 150 -1.18 10.87 -4.77
N ALA A 151 -0.54 10.49 -3.67
CA ALA A 151 0.44 11.33 -2.98
C ALA A 151 1.61 10.50 -2.45
N VAL A 152 2.79 11.14 -2.29
CA VAL A 152 3.96 10.56 -1.63
C VAL A 152 4.31 11.41 -0.43
N ASN A 153 4.37 10.79 0.75
CA ASN A 153 4.58 11.48 2.02
C ASN A 153 5.74 10.86 2.80
N ARG A 154 6.58 11.70 3.43
CA ARG A 154 7.60 11.27 4.40
C ARG A 154 7.08 11.41 5.82
N GLY A 155 7.27 10.38 6.64
CA GLY A 155 6.80 10.37 8.05
C GLY A 155 5.37 9.84 8.24
N GLY A 156 4.79 9.17 7.23
CA GLY A 156 3.47 8.52 7.31
C GLY A 156 2.47 9.10 6.31
N SER A 157 1.21 8.63 6.39
CA SER A 157 0.15 9.00 5.43
C SER A 157 -0.25 10.48 5.48
N SER A 158 0.04 11.17 6.58
CA SER A 158 -0.20 12.61 6.78
C SER A 158 1.10 13.35 7.09
N GLY A 159 2.23 12.80 6.64
CA GLY A 159 3.55 13.38 6.81
C GLY A 159 3.84 14.51 5.82
N THR A 160 5.11 14.86 5.65
CA THR A 160 5.53 15.88 4.69
C THR A 160 5.30 15.39 3.27
N SER A 161 4.45 16.09 2.52
CA SER A 161 4.21 15.83 1.11
C SER A 161 5.46 16.07 0.27
N LEU A 162 5.71 15.19 -0.68
CA LEU A 162 6.85 15.22 -1.59
C LEU A 162 6.36 15.33 -3.05
N PRO A 163 7.02 16.13 -3.90
CA PRO A 163 6.72 16.16 -5.33
C PRO A 163 7.10 14.83 -6.01
N PHE A 164 6.48 14.54 -7.16
CA PHE A 164 6.85 13.39 -8.00
C PHE A 164 8.08 13.74 -8.84
N ASP A 165 9.19 14.01 -8.18
CA ASP A 165 10.44 14.47 -8.78
C ASP A 165 11.64 13.73 -8.14
N GLY A 166 12.82 13.80 -8.78
CA GLY A 166 14.03 13.13 -8.30
C GLY A 166 13.85 11.61 -8.16
N ASP A 167 13.91 11.09 -6.94
CA ASP A 167 13.74 9.64 -6.71
C ASP A 167 12.29 9.16 -6.91
N TYR A 168 11.31 10.09 -6.90
CA TYR A 168 9.87 9.83 -6.85
C TYR A 168 9.15 10.03 -8.18
N LEU A 169 9.86 9.98 -9.31
CA LEU A 169 9.26 10.09 -10.65
C LEU A 169 8.11 9.10 -10.82
N LEU A 170 7.00 9.55 -11.40
CA LEU A 170 5.85 8.70 -11.68
C LEU A 170 6.00 8.08 -13.07
N ASP A 171 6.35 6.78 -13.13
CA ASP A 171 6.72 6.11 -14.40
C ASP A 171 7.83 6.85 -15.16
N GLY A 172 8.80 7.39 -14.44
CA GLY A 172 9.91 8.16 -15.01
C GLY A 172 9.54 9.58 -15.46
N VAL A 173 8.29 10.02 -15.24
CA VAL A 173 7.86 11.39 -15.53
C VAL A 173 7.96 12.25 -14.27
N ALA A 174 8.64 13.39 -14.41
CA ALA A 174 8.81 14.36 -13.34
C ALA A 174 7.62 15.33 -13.26
N PHE A 175 7.21 15.63 -12.02
CA PHE A 175 6.31 16.72 -11.65
C PHE A 175 7.02 17.55 -10.56
N PRO A 176 7.95 18.44 -10.95
CA PRO A 176 8.72 19.24 -10.00
C PRO A 176 7.86 20.04 -9.02
N ALA A 177 8.41 20.34 -7.84
CA ALA A 177 7.72 21.21 -6.90
C ALA A 177 7.43 22.58 -7.51
N THR A 178 6.21 23.06 -7.32
CA THR A 178 5.77 24.39 -7.73
C THR A 178 4.68 24.87 -6.79
N THR A 179 4.53 26.19 -6.67
CA THR A 179 3.43 26.83 -5.92
C THR A 179 2.29 27.27 -6.84
N ALA A 180 2.41 27.05 -8.15
CA ALA A 180 1.37 27.41 -9.10
C ALA A 180 0.08 26.63 -8.79
N PRO A 181 -1.08 27.31 -8.76
CA PRO A 181 -2.36 26.64 -8.57
C PRO A 181 -2.64 25.74 -9.78
N ASN A 182 -3.11 24.53 -9.49
CA ASN A 182 -3.47 23.50 -10.46
C ASN A 182 -2.37 23.14 -11.46
N ALA A 183 -1.12 23.21 -11.01
CA ALA A 183 0.02 22.80 -11.82
C ALA A 183 -0.12 21.33 -12.25
N TYR A 184 0.19 21.05 -13.51
CA TYR A 184 0.10 19.73 -14.15
C TYR A 184 -1.31 19.20 -14.46
N SER A 185 -2.35 20.01 -14.24
CA SER A 185 -3.69 19.66 -14.73
C SER A 185 -3.69 19.55 -16.25
N GLY A 186 -4.20 18.43 -16.76
CA GLY A 186 -4.33 18.11 -18.17
C GLY A 186 -3.06 17.59 -18.85
N ALA A 187 -1.87 17.87 -18.32
CA ALA A 187 -0.59 17.46 -18.91
C ALA A 187 0.55 17.41 -17.87
N PRO A 188 1.55 16.53 -18.02
CA PRO A 188 1.72 15.57 -19.12
C PRO A 188 0.73 14.40 -19.05
N VAL A 189 0.55 13.72 -20.18
CA VAL A 189 -0.07 12.39 -20.22
C VAL A 189 1.02 11.36 -19.92
N VAL A 190 0.79 10.51 -18.92
CA VAL A 190 1.71 9.46 -18.48
C VAL A 190 1.16 8.11 -18.89
N THR A 191 1.97 7.30 -19.57
CA THR A 191 1.64 5.89 -19.87
C THR A 191 2.11 5.03 -18.71
N SER A 192 1.17 4.30 -18.09
CA SER A 192 1.51 3.38 -17.01
C SER A 192 2.50 2.33 -17.49
N THR A 193 3.55 2.10 -16.71
CA THR A 193 4.45 0.95 -16.90
C THR A 193 4.28 -0.12 -15.82
N ASN A 194 3.23 0.00 -14.98
CA ASN A 194 2.97 -0.93 -13.89
C ASN A 194 2.37 -2.24 -14.40
N ALA A 195 3.23 -3.17 -14.79
CA ALA A 195 2.80 -4.50 -15.17
C ALA A 195 2.14 -5.18 -13.97
N ALA A 196 0.99 -5.82 -14.21
CA ALA A 196 0.36 -6.62 -13.16
C ALA A 196 1.37 -7.66 -12.68
N ALA A 197 1.62 -7.67 -11.37
CA ALA A 197 2.39 -8.74 -10.77
C ALA A 197 1.67 -10.05 -11.09
N PRO A 198 2.41 -11.15 -11.31
CA PRO A 198 1.78 -12.46 -11.33
C PRO A 198 0.87 -12.56 -10.12
N ALA A 199 -0.33 -13.11 -10.30
CA ALA A 199 -1.18 -13.48 -9.19
C ALA A 199 -0.45 -14.57 -8.40
N THR A 200 0.53 -14.16 -7.62
CA THR A 200 1.10 -14.96 -6.58
C THR A 200 -0.08 -15.14 -5.66
N PRO A 201 -0.61 -16.36 -5.47
CA PRO A 201 -1.61 -16.56 -4.43
C PRO A 201 -1.04 -15.86 -3.21
N ILE A 202 -1.76 -14.88 -2.68
CA ILE A 202 -1.34 -14.21 -1.45
C ILE A 202 -1.21 -15.37 -0.49
N VAL A 203 0.03 -15.78 -0.25
CA VAL A 203 0.35 -16.61 0.88
C VAL A 203 0.13 -15.62 2.00
N VAL A 204 -1.14 -15.47 2.41
CA VAL A 204 -1.47 -14.96 3.74
C VAL A 204 -0.55 -15.80 4.57
N ALA A 205 0.49 -15.18 5.13
CA ALA A 205 1.57 -15.91 5.77
C ALA A 205 0.88 -17.00 6.57
N ALA A 206 1.20 -18.27 6.26
CA ALA A 206 0.48 -19.43 6.78
C ALA A 206 0.56 -19.54 8.32
N SER A 207 0.95 -18.47 9.01
CA SER A 207 1.21 -18.38 10.43
C SER A 207 0.30 -17.42 11.20
N LEU A 208 -0.72 -16.79 10.60
CA LEU A 208 -1.74 -16.04 11.36
C LEU A 208 -3.07 -16.77 11.55
N ARG A 209 -3.39 -17.72 10.67
CA ARG A 209 -4.58 -18.57 10.85
C ARG A 209 -4.50 -19.26 12.21
N GLY A 210 -5.61 -19.23 12.94
CA GLY A 210 -5.71 -19.82 14.26
C GLY A 210 -4.90 -19.12 15.34
N ARG A 211 -4.57 -17.84 15.16
CA ARG A 211 -3.88 -17.03 16.17
C ARG A 211 -4.64 -15.74 16.46
N ILE A 212 -4.48 -15.25 17.69
CA ILE A 212 -4.77 -13.87 18.02
C ILE A 212 -3.62 -13.02 17.47
N VAL A 213 -3.92 -12.11 16.55
CA VAL A 213 -2.94 -11.31 15.81
C VAL A 213 -2.77 -9.90 16.39
N SER A 214 -3.67 -9.48 17.28
CA SER A 214 -3.58 -8.23 18.03
C SER A 214 -4.46 -8.30 19.29
N GLY A 215 -4.12 -7.48 20.29
CA GLY A 215 -4.77 -7.45 21.60
C GLY A 215 -4.19 -8.47 22.59
N VAL A 216 -4.72 -8.45 23.81
CA VAL A 216 -4.32 -9.37 24.89
C VAL A 216 -5.57 -10.08 25.38
N VAL A 217 -5.52 -11.42 25.37
CA VAL A 217 -6.55 -12.23 26.04
C VAL A 217 -6.22 -12.23 27.52
N GLN A 218 -7.13 -11.70 28.33
CA GLN A 218 -6.99 -11.73 29.78
C GLN A 218 -7.24 -13.15 30.28
N THR A 219 -6.40 -13.66 31.17
CA THR A 219 -6.62 -14.98 31.79
C THR A 219 -7.90 -15.03 32.60
N GLN A 220 -8.35 -13.88 33.12
CA GLN A 220 -9.67 -13.67 33.71
C GLN A 220 -10.22 -12.31 33.27
N GLY A 221 -11.51 -12.24 32.95
CA GLY A 221 -12.16 -11.00 32.54
C GLY A 221 -12.32 -10.87 31.03
N LEU A 222 -12.31 -9.64 30.54
CA LEU A 222 -12.67 -9.29 29.16
C LEU A 222 -11.45 -8.72 28.42
N GLY A 223 -11.24 -9.18 27.18
CA GLY A 223 -10.21 -8.70 26.26
C GLY A 223 -10.82 -8.30 24.92
N LEU A 224 -10.24 -7.29 24.28
CA LEU A 224 -10.50 -6.94 22.88
C LEU A 224 -9.32 -7.46 22.05
N VAL A 225 -9.61 -8.31 21.08
CA VAL A 225 -8.60 -8.98 20.27
C VAL A 225 -8.98 -9.00 18.80
N MET A 226 -7.98 -9.27 17.96
CA MET A 226 -8.16 -9.51 16.54
C MET A 226 -7.74 -10.95 16.25
N PHE A 227 -8.63 -11.77 15.69
CA PHE A 227 -8.34 -13.14 15.32
C PHE A 227 -7.91 -13.22 13.86
N GLY A 228 -6.82 -13.94 13.58
CA GLY A 228 -6.26 -14.12 12.24
C GLY A 228 -7.10 -15.01 11.31
N GLY A 229 -8.28 -15.43 11.76
CA GLY A 229 -9.22 -16.28 11.02
C GLY A 229 -8.95 -17.76 11.23
N GLY A 230 -9.87 -18.60 10.77
CA GLY A 230 -9.82 -20.06 10.95
C GLY A 230 -11.11 -20.63 11.51
N SER A 231 -11.03 -21.80 12.12
CA SER A 231 -12.16 -22.50 12.73
C SER A 231 -12.44 -22.02 14.16
N ASN A 232 -13.63 -22.34 14.67
CA ASN A 232 -13.99 -22.11 16.08
C ASN A 232 -13.02 -22.81 17.04
N ALA A 233 -12.55 -24.02 16.71
CA ALA A 233 -11.57 -24.75 17.52
C ALA A 233 -10.22 -24.03 17.59
N GLU A 234 -9.76 -23.50 16.46
CA GLU A 234 -8.53 -22.68 16.40
C GLU A 234 -8.69 -21.39 17.21
N LEU A 235 -9.86 -20.75 17.20
CA LEU A 235 -10.15 -19.58 18.03
C LEU A 235 -10.07 -19.90 19.52
N VAL A 236 -10.69 -20.99 19.97
CA VAL A 236 -10.65 -21.43 21.37
C VAL A 236 -9.21 -21.71 21.83
N ASN A 237 -8.44 -22.41 21.00
CA ASN A 237 -7.03 -22.68 21.27
C ASN A 237 -6.20 -21.39 21.35
N ALA A 238 -6.41 -20.45 20.42
CA ALA A 238 -5.70 -19.18 20.39
C ALA A 238 -5.99 -18.30 21.60
N ALA A 239 -7.19 -18.40 22.19
CA ALA A 239 -7.56 -17.66 23.38
C ALA A 239 -6.88 -18.18 24.65
N ALA A 240 -6.45 -19.46 24.66
CA ALA A 240 -5.83 -20.12 25.80
C ALA A 240 -6.65 -20.08 27.12
N CYS A 241 -7.97 -19.87 27.02
CA CYS A 241 -8.85 -19.81 28.19
C CYS A 241 -9.41 -21.19 28.58
N GLY A 242 -9.46 -22.12 27.63
CA GLY A 242 -10.18 -23.39 27.76
C GLY A 242 -11.61 -23.30 27.21
N SER A 243 -12.17 -24.43 26.77
CA SER A 243 -13.49 -24.46 26.12
C SER A 243 -14.66 -24.18 27.05
N THR A 244 -14.50 -24.42 28.36
CA THR A 244 -15.55 -24.26 29.38
C THR A 244 -15.65 -22.86 29.96
N SER A 245 -14.62 -22.04 29.81
CA SER A 245 -14.52 -20.70 30.39
C SER A 245 -14.65 -19.58 29.36
N ALA A 246 -14.45 -19.89 28.09
CA ALA A 246 -14.41 -18.91 27.02
C ALA A 246 -15.80 -18.47 26.56
N THR A 247 -15.95 -17.19 26.25
CA THR A 247 -17.08 -16.67 25.46
C THR A 247 -16.57 -15.61 24.51
N PHE A 248 -17.04 -15.61 23.28
CA PHE A 248 -16.63 -14.70 22.23
C PHE A 248 -17.81 -13.90 21.70
N TRP A 249 -17.56 -12.66 21.28
CA TRP A 249 -18.54 -11.84 20.57
C TRP A 249 -17.88 -11.09 19.42
N VAL A 250 -18.57 -11.03 18.29
CA VAL A 250 -18.24 -10.16 17.15
C VAL A 250 -19.37 -9.17 16.93
N THR A 251 -19.10 -8.08 16.21
CA THR A 251 -20.15 -7.13 15.80
C THR A 251 -20.48 -7.32 14.33
N ILE A 252 -21.75 -7.61 14.02
CA ILE A 252 -22.26 -7.76 12.64
C ILE A 252 -23.49 -6.87 12.51
N GLY A 253 -23.48 -5.91 11.58
CA GLY A 253 -24.62 -5.00 11.38
C GLY A 253 -25.06 -4.24 12.64
N GLY A 254 -24.11 -3.88 13.51
CA GLY A 254 -24.38 -3.13 14.75
C GLY A 254 -24.86 -3.95 15.95
N ARG A 255 -24.99 -5.29 15.83
CA ARG A 255 -25.35 -6.20 16.94
C ARG A 255 -24.20 -7.15 17.30
N PHE A 256 -24.21 -7.66 18.52
CA PHE A 256 -23.29 -8.71 18.95
C PHE A 256 -23.80 -10.09 18.56
N VAL A 257 -22.94 -10.87 17.90
CA VAL A 257 -23.15 -12.29 17.64
C VAL A 257 -22.18 -13.08 18.51
N GLY A 258 -22.70 -13.96 19.36
CA GLY A 258 -21.95 -14.64 20.41
C GLY A 258 -21.60 -16.09 20.10
N TYR A 259 -20.47 -16.56 20.64
CA TYR A 259 -20.06 -17.97 20.61
C TYR A 259 -19.63 -18.44 22.00
N ILE A 260 -20.27 -19.50 22.48
CA ILE A 260 -19.96 -20.18 23.75
C ILE A 260 -19.57 -21.62 23.40
N PRO A 261 -18.27 -21.98 23.43
CA PRO A 261 -17.82 -23.30 22.98
C PRO A 261 -18.42 -24.46 23.77
N ALA A 262 -18.69 -24.27 25.07
CA ALA A 262 -19.29 -25.27 25.95
C ALA A 262 -20.83 -25.24 26.00
N ALA A 263 -21.50 -24.48 25.13
CA ALA A 263 -22.95 -24.47 25.10
C ALA A 263 -23.51 -25.83 24.65
N LEU A 264 -24.34 -26.44 25.49
CA LEU A 264 -25.00 -27.73 25.19
C LEU A 264 -26.24 -27.57 24.30
N VAL A 265 -26.77 -26.35 24.20
CA VAL A 265 -27.96 -26.02 23.44
C VAL A 265 -27.52 -25.38 22.11
N PRO A 266 -27.70 -26.06 20.95
CA PRO A 266 -27.19 -25.57 19.67
C PRO A 266 -27.67 -24.16 19.30
N GLN A 267 -28.89 -23.80 19.72
CA GLN A 267 -29.49 -22.49 19.48
C GLN A 267 -28.66 -21.33 20.05
N VAL A 268 -27.85 -21.57 21.07
CA VAL A 268 -26.95 -20.56 21.65
C VAL A 268 -25.92 -20.08 20.63
N ASN A 269 -25.45 -20.97 19.74
CA ASN A 269 -24.43 -20.66 18.72
C ASN A 269 -25.02 -20.59 17.30
N ALA A 270 -26.34 -20.79 17.11
CA ALA A 270 -26.94 -20.88 15.79
C ALA A 270 -26.73 -19.63 14.92
N GLU A 271 -26.81 -18.42 15.49
CA GLU A 271 -26.52 -17.18 14.75
C GLU A 271 -25.03 -17.07 14.37
N TRP A 272 -24.14 -17.49 15.26
CA TRP A 272 -22.70 -17.53 14.97
C TRP A 272 -22.39 -18.50 13.84
N ASP A 273 -22.93 -19.72 13.90
CA ASP A 273 -22.69 -20.75 12.89
C ASP A 273 -23.28 -20.35 11.53
N ALA A 274 -24.44 -19.68 11.52
CA ALA A 274 -25.00 -19.09 10.30
C ALA A 274 -24.16 -17.92 9.75
N THR A 275 -23.50 -17.16 10.63
CA THR A 275 -22.62 -16.04 10.24
C THR A 275 -21.29 -16.55 9.68
N PHE A 276 -20.75 -17.64 10.23
CA PHE A 276 -19.43 -18.18 9.91
C PHE A 276 -19.45 -19.64 9.43
N PRO A 277 -20.25 -19.99 8.41
CA PRO A 277 -20.43 -21.39 7.99
C PRO A 277 -19.14 -22.02 7.42
N GLY A 278 -18.23 -21.20 6.89
CA GLY A 278 -16.93 -21.61 6.34
C GLY A 278 -15.74 -21.32 7.26
N GLY A 279 -15.99 -20.90 8.51
CA GLY A 279 -14.98 -20.39 9.43
C GLY A 279 -14.98 -18.88 9.53
N ILE A 280 -14.20 -18.41 10.51
CA ILE A 280 -14.07 -17.01 10.88
C ILE A 280 -13.08 -16.34 9.90
N PRO A 281 -13.46 -15.24 9.24
CA PRO A 281 -12.56 -14.48 8.37
C PRO A 281 -11.31 -13.98 9.10
N ALA A 282 -10.23 -13.80 8.35
CA ALA A 282 -9.01 -13.20 8.90
C ALA A 282 -9.25 -11.76 9.38
N ASN A 283 -8.52 -11.36 10.42
CA ASN A 283 -8.60 -10.06 11.08
C ASN A 283 -9.99 -9.72 11.61
N THR A 284 -10.73 -10.72 12.09
CA THR A 284 -12.03 -10.51 12.73
C THR A 284 -11.83 -9.90 14.12
N PRO A 285 -12.28 -8.67 14.39
CA PRO A 285 -12.23 -8.08 15.72
C PRO A 285 -13.29 -8.75 16.60
N MET A 286 -12.91 -9.07 17.84
CA MET A 286 -13.81 -9.75 18.77
C MET A 286 -13.53 -9.37 20.22
N LEU A 287 -14.59 -9.41 21.02
CA LEU A 287 -14.48 -9.47 22.46
C LEU A 287 -14.32 -10.93 22.88
N VAL A 288 -13.39 -11.19 23.78
CA VAL A 288 -13.18 -12.50 24.40
C VAL A 288 -13.32 -12.33 25.90
N ARG A 289 -14.04 -13.25 26.55
CA ARG A 289 -14.12 -13.36 28.00
C ARG A 289 -13.61 -14.70 28.47
N CYS A 290 -12.81 -14.67 29.52
CA CYS A 290 -12.27 -15.84 30.19
C CYS A 290 -12.66 -15.82 31.68
N ARG A 291 -12.93 -17.00 32.23
CA ARG A 291 -13.44 -17.20 33.60
C ARG A 291 -12.61 -18.23 34.35
#